data_AF-X0WXV3-F1
#
_entry.id   AF-X0WXV3-F1
#
_cell.length_a   1.000
_cell.length_b   1.000
_cell.length_c   1.000
_cell.angle_alpha   90.00
_cell.angle_beta   90.00
_cell.angle_gamma   90.00
#
_symmetry.space_group_name_H-M   'P 1'
#
loop_
_entity.id
_entity.type
_entity.pdbx_description
1 polymer ?
#
loop_
_entity_poly.entity_id
_entity_poly.type
_entity_poly.pdbx_seq_one_letter_code
_entity_poly.pdbx_strand_id
1 'polypeptide(L)'
;TMRQVVRDIKQEAEGQVAAAHKQLEAEQRATEVAAKEQILQARQKIEQELEAQRNEVEKTKRRLEQREDTMDTRQAELERVSKELGAREQQVEEQHEQAEQLVAAQSDELERISALSRGDARQELLQRLNEELRHERLQLIQNSQQQAQEQAERIARDTIAQAIQRCAVDHTSEGTISVVALPNDDMKGRIIGREGRNIRHLEQLTGVDLIVDDTPEAVVLSGFDPVRREVARIALENLIRDGRIHPGRI
;
A
#
# COMPACT_ATOMS: atom_id res chain seq x y z
N THR A 1 123.31 -59.04 -82.17
CA THR A 1 122.24 -59.92 -81.68
C THR A 1 121.96 -59.81 -80.16
N MET A 2 122.52 -58.83 -79.43
CA MET A 2 122.29 -58.68 -77.97
C MET A 2 121.77 -57.27 -77.59
N ARG A 3 122.20 -56.22 -78.30
CA ARG A 3 121.66 -54.85 -78.14
C ARG A 3 120.20 -54.68 -78.58
N GLN A 4 119.72 -55.52 -79.52
CA GLN A 4 118.32 -55.50 -79.97
C GLN A 4 117.41 -56.07 -78.88
N VAL A 5 117.78 -57.25 -78.35
CA VAL A 5 117.07 -57.93 -77.25
C VAL A 5 116.98 -57.04 -75.99
N VAL A 6 118.06 -56.34 -75.62
CA VAL A 6 118.04 -55.41 -74.47
C VAL A 6 117.12 -54.20 -74.72
N ARG A 7 117.02 -53.73 -75.97
CA ARG A 7 116.14 -52.61 -76.33
C ARG A 7 114.67 -53.04 -76.32
N ASP A 8 114.39 -54.24 -76.82
CA ASP A 8 113.05 -54.83 -76.85
C ASP A 8 112.56 -55.10 -75.42
N ILE A 9 113.40 -55.69 -74.55
CA ILE A 9 113.08 -55.89 -73.11
C ILE A 9 112.80 -54.56 -72.40
N LYS A 10 113.56 -53.51 -72.74
CA LYS A 10 113.38 -52.19 -72.12
C LYS A 10 112.07 -51.53 -72.59
N GLN A 11 111.74 -51.62 -73.87
CA GLN A 11 110.45 -51.16 -74.40
C GLN A 11 109.27 -51.95 -73.83
N GLU A 12 109.44 -53.27 -73.64
CA GLU A 12 108.42 -54.13 -73.06
C GLU A 12 108.20 -53.82 -71.57
N ALA A 13 109.27 -53.56 -70.81
CA ALA A 13 109.20 -53.09 -69.43
C ALA A 13 108.58 -51.69 -69.30
N GLU A 14 108.96 -50.75 -70.17
CA GLU A 14 108.34 -49.41 -70.23
C GLU A 14 106.85 -49.48 -70.61
N GLY A 15 106.48 -50.39 -71.52
CA GLY A 15 105.10 -50.68 -71.88
C GLY A 15 104.29 -51.29 -70.73
N GLN A 16 104.88 -52.22 -69.98
CA GLN A 16 104.25 -52.80 -68.78
C GLN A 16 104.05 -51.77 -67.66
N VAL A 17 105.03 -50.89 -67.42
CA VAL A 17 104.90 -49.80 -66.43
C VAL A 17 103.84 -48.79 -66.85
N ALA A 18 103.78 -48.41 -68.13
CA ALA A 18 102.75 -47.51 -68.64
C ALA A 18 101.35 -48.13 -68.60
N ALA A 19 101.23 -49.44 -68.87
CA ALA A 19 99.98 -50.19 -68.73
C ALA A 19 99.53 -50.27 -67.27
N ALA A 20 100.46 -50.57 -66.35
CA ALA A 20 100.19 -50.61 -64.91
C ALA A 20 99.75 -49.23 -64.37
N HIS A 21 100.39 -48.14 -64.80
CA HIS A 21 99.96 -46.78 -64.43
C HIS A 21 98.57 -46.44 -64.94
N LYS A 22 98.25 -46.78 -66.20
CA LYS A 22 96.89 -46.58 -66.74
C LYS A 22 95.85 -47.42 -66.00
N GLN A 23 96.17 -48.66 -65.63
CA GLN A 23 95.29 -49.50 -64.82
C GLN A 23 95.07 -48.91 -63.43
N LEU A 24 96.12 -48.41 -62.79
CA LEU A 24 96.06 -47.83 -61.46
C LEU A 24 95.27 -46.51 -61.44
N GLU A 25 95.44 -45.66 -62.46
CA GLU A 25 94.60 -44.46 -62.66
C GLU A 25 93.13 -44.82 -62.92
N ALA A 26 92.87 -45.88 -63.70
CA ALA A 26 91.51 -46.34 -63.96
C ALA A 26 90.86 -46.91 -62.69
N GLU A 27 91.59 -47.68 -61.88
CA GLU A 27 91.14 -48.19 -60.58
C GLU A 27 90.90 -47.06 -59.56
N GLN A 28 91.78 -46.06 -59.51
CA GLN A 28 91.59 -44.88 -58.65
C GLN A 28 90.34 -44.10 -59.05
N ARG A 29 90.13 -43.86 -60.34
CA ARG A 29 88.90 -43.19 -60.80
C ARG A 29 87.65 -44.04 -60.54
N ALA A 30 87.72 -45.35 -60.75
CA ALA A 30 86.62 -46.26 -60.48
C ALA A 30 86.24 -46.29 -58.98
N THR A 31 87.24 -46.34 -58.09
CA THR A 31 87.04 -46.29 -56.64
C THR A 31 86.50 -44.94 -56.18
N GLU A 32 86.97 -43.83 -56.75
CA GLU A 32 86.46 -42.49 -56.42
C GLU A 32 85.01 -42.29 -56.88
N VAL A 33 84.65 -42.80 -58.07
CA VAL A 33 83.27 -42.80 -58.57
C VAL A 33 82.38 -43.68 -57.67
N ALA A 34 82.83 -44.89 -57.34
CA ALA A 34 82.09 -45.78 -56.44
C ALA A 34 81.88 -45.16 -55.05
N ALA A 35 82.89 -44.48 -54.50
CA ALA A 35 82.77 -43.75 -53.24
C ALA A 35 81.76 -42.59 -53.32
N LYS A 36 81.79 -41.80 -54.41
CA LYS A 36 80.83 -40.72 -54.64
C LYS A 36 79.40 -41.25 -54.77
N GLU A 37 79.22 -42.38 -55.46
CA GLU A 37 77.91 -43.01 -55.63
C GLU A 37 77.37 -43.55 -54.30
N GLN A 38 78.21 -44.18 -53.48
CA GLN A 38 77.83 -44.59 -52.12
C GLN A 38 77.45 -43.39 -51.24
N ILE A 39 78.18 -42.28 -51.30
CA ILE A 39 77.85 -41.06 -50.56
C ILE A 39 76.51 -40.47 -51.03
N LEU A 40 76.25 -40.47 -52.34
CA LEU A 40 74.99 -39.96 -52.89
C LEU A 40 73.81 -40.84 -52.46
N GLN A 41 73.96 -42.17 -52.53
CA GLN A 41 72.94 -43.11 -52.05
C GLN A 41 72.69 -42.98 -50.55
N ALA A 42 73.75 -42.82 -49.74
CA ALA A 42 73.62 -42.59 -48.31
C ALA A 42 72.90 -41.26 -48.00
N ARG A 43 73.23 -40.19 -48.72
CA ARG A 43 72.53 -38.90 -48.60
C ARG A 43 71.05 -39.01 -48.95
N GLN A 44 70.71 -39.66 -50.07
CA GLN A 44 69.32 -39.86 -50.47
C GLN A 44 68.52 -40.66 -49.43
N LYS A 45 69.11 -41.71 -48.85
CA LYS A 45 68.46 -42.48 -47.78
C LYS A 45 68.21 -41.62 -46.55
N ILE A 46 69.21 -40.85 -46.09
CA ILE A 46 69.07 -39.95 -44.94
C ILE A 46 67.99 -38.88 -45.20
N GLU A 47 67.95 -38.33 -46.42
CA GLU A 47 66.98 -37.30 -46.79
C GLU A 47 65.55 -37.86 -46.80
N GLN A 48 65.35 -39.08 -47.33
CA GLN A 48 64.08 -39.79 -47.26
C GLN A 48 63.67 -40.13 -45.83
N GLU A 49 64.60 -40.60 -44.98
CA GLU A 49 64.33 -40.87 -43.57
C GLU A 49 63.95 -39.60 -42.80
N LEU A 50 64.66 -38.48 -43.04
CA LEU A 50 64.34 -37.18 -42.44
C LEU A 50 62.98 -36.67 -42.88
N GLU A 51 62.62 -36.82 -44.15
CA GLU A 51 61.31 -36.43 -44.66
C GLU A 51 60.19 -37.30 -44.06
N ALA A 52 60.41 -38.62 -43.95
CA ALA A 52 59.48 -39.52 -43.28
C ALA A 52 59.28 -39.15 -41.80
N GLN A 53 60.38 -38.90 -41.06
CA GLN A 53 60.33 -38.46 -39.68
C GLN A 53 59.62 -37.12 -39.52
N ARG A 54 59.90 -36.14 -40.39
CA ARG A 54 59.21 -34.84 -40.37
C ARG A 54 57.70 -34.99 -40.56
N ASN A 55 57.29 -35.82 -41.52
CA ASN A 55 55.87 -36.07 -41.78
C ASN A 55 55.20 -36.80 -40.60
N GLU A 56 55.89 -37.71 -39.92
CA GLU A 56 55.38 -38.40 -38.73
C GLU A 56 55.24 -37.45 -37.54
N VAL A 57 56.22 -36.57 -37.32
CA VAL A 57 56.19 -35.52 -36.29
C VAL A 57 55.04 -34.55 -36.55
N GLU A 58 54.82 -34.15 -37.81
CA GLU A 58 53.72 -33.24 -38.13
C GLU A 58 52.34 -33.90 -37.91
N LYS A 59 52.19 -35.18 -38.29
CA LYS A 59 50.95 -35.93 -38.02
C LYS A 59 50.68 -36.08 -36.53
N THR A 60 51.70 -36.40 -35.73
CA THR A 60 51.55 -36.54 -34.28
C THR A 60 51.26 -35.19 -33.62
N LYS A 61 51.90 -34.10 -34.06
CA LYS A 61 51.61 -32.75 -33.60
C LYS A 61 50.16 -32.35 -33.86
N ARG A 62 49.65 -32.52 -35.08
CA ARG A 62 48.24 -32.23 -35.42
C ARG A 62 47.27 -33.05 -34.58
N ARG A 63 47.58 -34.33 -34.32
CA ARG A 63 46.76 -35.20 -33.46
C ARG A 63 46.77 -34.75 -32.00
N LEU A 64 47.90 -34.23 -31.50
CA LEU A 64 48.03 -33.67 -30.16
C LEU A 64 47.23 -32.38 -30.03
N GLU A 65 47.35 -31.45 -30.98
CA GLU A 65 46.60 -30.18 -30.99
C GLU A 65 45.08 -30.44 -30.99
N GLN A 66 44.59 -31.34 -31.85
CA GLN A 66 43.17 -31.73 -31.84
C GLN A 66 42.75 -32.33 -30.49
N ARG A 67 43.63 -33.09 -29.84
CA ARG A 67 43.33 -33.68 -28.53
C ARG A 67 43.29 -32.61 -27.45
N GLU A 68 44.20 -31.64 -27.49
CA GLU A 68 44.24 -30.48 -26.59
C GLU A 68 42.95 -29.66 -26.69
N ASP A 69 42.53 -29.29 -27.91
CA ASP A 69 41.27 -28.58 -28.15
C ASP A 69 40.05 -29.34 -27.59
N THR A 70 40.02 -30.67 -27.77
CA THR A 70 38.93 -31.50 -27.21
C THR A 70 38.98 -31.63 -25.69
N MET A 71 40.17 -31.51 -25.07
CA MET A 71 40.30 -31.50 -23.62
C MET A 71 39.87 -30.14 -23.06
N ASP A 72 40.28 -29.05 -23.69
CA ASP A 72 39.92 -27.68 -23.26
C ASP A 72 38.41 -27.46 -23.33
N THR A 73 37.76 -27.90 -24.41
CA THR A 73 36.30 -27.82 -24.53
C THR A 73 35.59 -28.64 -23.46
N ARG A 74 36.06 -29.86 -23.17
CA ARG A 74 35.50 -30.70 -22.09
C ARG A 74 35.73 -30.09 -20.71
N GLN A 75 36.89 -29.49 -20.48
CA GLN A 75 37.22 -28.83 -19.22
C GLN A 75 36.27 -27.66 -18.97
N ALA A 76 36.04 -26.82 -19.99
CA ALA A 76 35.09 -25.72 -19.91
C ALA A 76 33.64 -26.19 -19.65
N GLU A 77 33.23 -27.30 -20.28
CA GLU A 77 31.92 -27.90 -20.04
C GLU A 77 31.79 -28.43 -18.61
N LEU A 78 32.80 -29.14 -18.11
CA LEU A 78 32.84 -29.66 -16.74
C LEU A 78 32.78 -28.53 -15.70
N GLU A 79 33.52 -27.44 -15.92
CA GLU A 79 33.49 -26.27 -15.04
C GLU A 79 32.12 -25.61 -15.02
N ARG A 80 31.44 -25.52 -16.17
CA ARG A 80 30.07 -25.02 -16.24
C ARG A 80 29.10 -25.91 -15.47
N VAL A 81 29.13 -27.22 -15.71
CA VAL A 81 28.26 -28.19 -15.04
C VAL A 81 28.52 -28.21 -13.53
N SER A 82 29.78 -28.12 -13.10
CA SER A 82 30.13 -28.05 -11.68
C SER A 82 29.56 -26.82 -10.99
N LYS A 83 29.60 -25.65 -11.65
CA LYS A 83 28.98 -24.42 -11.12
C LYS A 83 27.45 -24.53 -11.05
N GLU A 84 26.83 -25.07 -12.09
CA GLU A 84 25.37 -25.30 -12.12
C GLU A 84 24.93 -26.27 -11.02
N LEU A 85 25.67 -27.36 -10.82
CA LEU A 85 25.41 -28.32 -9.74
C LEU A 85 25.58 -27.69 -8.36
N GLY A 86 26.66 -26.92 -8.13
CA GLY A 86 26.86 -26.26 -6.84
C GLY A 86 25.75 -25.25 -6.51
N ALA A 87 25.27 -24.49 -7.50
CA ALA A 87 24.12 -23.60 -7.32
C ALA A 87 22.83 -24.38 -7.02
N ARG A 88 22.63 -25.52 -7.68
CA ARG A 88 21.47 -26.40 -7.45
C ARG A 88 21.50 -27.03 -6.06
N GLU A 89 22.66 -27.47 -5.59
CA GLU A 89 22.86 -28.02 -4.24
C GLU A 89 22.52 -26.98 -3.18
N GLN A 90 23.02 -25.75 -3.31
CA GLN A 90 22.66 -24.65 -2.39
C GLN A 90 21.16 -24.38 -2.36
N GLN A 91 20.51 -24.33 -3.53
CA GLN A 91 19.06 -24.14 -3.61
C GLN A 91 18.29 -25.28 -2.92
N VAL A 92 18.74 -26.52 -3.09
CA VAL A 92 18.10 -27.69 -2.46
C VAL A 92 18.29 -27.65 -0.94
N GLU A 93 19.47 -27.26 -0.46
CA GLU A 93 19.74 -27.12 0.98
C GLU A 93 18.84 -26.06 1.61
N GLU A 94 18.73 -24.87 1.00
CA GLU A 94 17.83 -23.81 1.46
C GLU A 94 16.36 -24.27 1.51
N GLN A 95 15.91 -25.01 0.48
CA GLN A 95 14.55 -25.55 0.44
C GLN A 95 14.34 -26.62 1.51
N HIS A 96 15.36 -27.44 1.79
CA HIS A 96 15.29 -28.46 2.83
C HIS A 96 15.19 -27.82 4.22
N GLU A 97 16.03 -26.83 4.52
CA GLU A 97 15.97 -26.08 5.78
C GLU A 97 14.60 -25.40 5.97
N GLN A 98 14.06 -24.77 4.92
CA GLN A 98 12.72 -24.17 4.96
C GLN A 98 11.63 -25.23 5.21
N ALA A 99 11.74 -26.39 4.58
CA ALA A 99 10.78 -27.48 4.78
C ALA A 99 10.85 -28.02 6.22
N GLU A 100 12.04 -28.20 6.79
CA GLU A 100 12.22 -28.61 8.18
C GLU A 100 11.65 -27.59 9.16
N GLN A 101 11.88 -26.29 8.93
CA GLN A 101 11.30 -25.22 9.74
C GLN A 101 9.77 -25.23 9.68
N LEU A 102 9.18 -25.44 8.49
CA LEU A 102 7.73 -25.54 8.33
C LEU A 102 7.16 -26.77 9.03
N VAL A 103 7.84 -27.91 8.96
CA VAL A 103 7.42 -29.14 9.67
C VAL A 103 7.48 -28.94 11.17
N ALA A 104 8.55 -28.33 11.69
CA ALA A 104 8.66 -27.98 13.11
C ALA A 104 7.54 -27.03 13.55
N ALA A 105 7.30 -25.94 12.80
CA ALA A 105 6.24 -24.99 13.09
C ALA A 105 4.84 -25.64 13.04
N GLN A 106 4.59 -26.56 12.11
CA GLN A 106 3.34 -27.32 12.07
C GLN A 106 3.20 -28.26 13.26
N SER A 107 4.28 -28.93 13.68
CA SER A 107 4.28 -29.78 14.86
C SER A 107 3.94 -28.98 16.12
N ASP A 108 4.59 -27.83 16.30
CA ASP A 108 4.34 -26.93 17.43
C ASP A 108 2.90 -26.42 17.43
N GLU A 109 2.37 -26.03 16.27
CA GLU A 109 0.99 -25.57 16.15
C GLU A 109 -0.02 -26.71 16.39
N LEU A 110 0.27 -27.93 15.94
CA LEU A 110 -0.56 -29.10 16.24
C LEU A 110 -0.54 -29.44 17.72
N GLU A 111 0.61 -29.37 18.39
CA GLU A 111 0.72 -29.56 19.84
C GLU A 111 -0.12 -28.50 20.57
N ARG A 112 0.01 -27.23 20.18
CA ARG A 112 -0.78 -26.11 20.70
C ARG A 112 -2.29 -26.33 20.53
N ILE A 113 -2.73 -26.74 19.33
CA ILE A 113 -4.14 -27.05 19.04
C ILE A 113 -4.62 -28.24 19.86
N SER A 114 -3.79 -29.27 20.03
CA SER A 114 -4.14 -30.47 20.80
C SER A 114 -4.26 -30.19 22.30
N ALA A 115 -3.51 -29.21 22.81
CA ALA A 115 -3.55 -28.76 24.20
C ALA A 115 -4.69 -27.76 24.49
N LEU A 116 -5.28 -27.14 23.46
CA LEU A 116 -6.35 -26.16 23.62
C LEU A 116 -7.68 -26.84 23.98
N SER A 117 -8.29 -26.42 25.09
CA SER A 117 -9.65 -26.81 25.41
C SER A 117 -10.66 -26.09 24.49
N ARG A 118 -11.89 -26.60 24.38
CA ARG A 118 -12.97 -25.93 23.63
C ARG A 118 -13.25 -24.50 24.12
N GLY A 119 -13.00 -24.22 25.40
CA GLY A 119 -13.11 -22.88 25.99
C GLY A 119 -12.00 -21.96 25.52
N ASP A 120 -10.76 -22.43 25.60
CA ASP A 120 -9.57 -21.66 25.23
C ASP A 120 -9.53 -21.35 23.73
N ALA A 121 -9.85 -22.35 22.89
CA ALA A 121 -9.95 -22.16 21.45
C ALA A 121 -11.01 -21.11 21.07
N ARG A 122 -12.15 -21.10 21.77
CA ARG A 122 -13.19 -20.09 21.57
C ARG A 122 -12.71 -18.70 21.99
N GLN A 123 -12.01 -18.60 23.12
CA GLN A 123 -11.49 -17.32 23.61
C GLN A 123 -10.44 -16.74 22.67
N GLU A 124 -9.54 -17.57 22.15
CA GLU A 124 -8.52 -17.13 21.20
C GLU A 124 -9.13 -16.71 19.85
N LEU A 125 -10.11 -17.47 19.35
CA LEU A 125 -10.83 -17.11 18.13
C LEU A 125 -11.59 -15.78 18.29
N LEU A 126 -12.22 -15.57 19.44
CA LEU A 126 -12.85 -14.28 19.78
C LEU A 126 -11.83 -13.15 19.89
N GLN A 127 -10.63 -13.39 20.43
CA GLN A 127 -9.57 -12.39 20.50
C GLN A 127 -9.07 -11.99 19.11
N ARG A 128 -8.75 -12.96 18.24
CA ARG A 128 -8.33 -12.69 16.85
C ARG A 128 -9.40 -11.91 16.09
N LEU A 129 -10.66 -12.35 16.21
CA LEU A 129 -11.79 -11.65 15.59
C LEU A 129 -11.96 -10.22 16.15
N ASN A 130 -11.74 -10.02 17.46
CA ASN A 130 -11.79 -8.69 18.07
C ASN A 130 -10.67 -7.78 17.55
N GLU A 131 -9.49 -8.33 17.26
CA GLU A 131 -8.36 -7.58 16.70
C GLU A 131 -8.59 -7.21 15.23
N GLU A 132 -9.06 -8.17 14.42
CA GLU A 132 -9.43 -7.93 13.02
C GLU A 132 -10.53 -6.88 12.90
N LEU A 133 -11.59 -6.99 13.72
CA LEU A 133 -12.74 -6.09 13.68
C LEU A 133 -12.53 -4.77 14.44
N ARG A 134 -11.32 -4.51 14.96
CA ARG A 134 -11.07 -3.35 15.84
C ARG A 134 -11.33 -2.03 15.12
N HIS A 135 -10.96 -1.93 13.84
CA HIS A 135 -11.22 -0.74 13.02
C HIS A 135 -12.70 -0.63 12.61
N GLU A 136 -13.33 -1.71 12.14
CA GLU A 136 -14.75 -1.69 11.77
C GLU A 136 -15.65 -1.30 12.95
N ARG A 137 -15.34 -1.82 14.15
CA ARG A 137 -16.04 -1.45 15.39
C ARG A 137 -15.90 0.03 15.70
N LEU A 138 -14.72 0.60 15.51
CA LEU A 138 -14.49 2.02 15.75
C LEU A 138 -15.36 2.88 14.83
N GLN A 139 -15.44 2.52 13.55
CA GLN A 139 -16.28 3.19 12.56
C GLN A 139 -17.78 3.04 12.90
N LEU A 140 -18.22 1.85 13.27
CA LEU A 140 -19.60 1.59 13.72
C LEU A 140 -19.97 2.45 14.93
N ILE A 141 -19.08 2.54 15.92
CA ILE A 141 -19.30 3.37 17.12
C ILE A 141 -19.40 4.84 16.73
N GLN A 142 -18.51 5.35 15.89
CA GLN A 142 -18.55 6.74 15.42
C GLN A 142 -19.84 7.05 14.67
N ASN A 143 -20.24 6.18 13.74
CA ASN A 143 -21.48 6.33 12.98
C ASN A 143 -22.71 6.30 13.91
N SER A 144 -22.72 5.38 14.88
CA SER A 144 -23.81 5.26 15.85
C SER A 144 -23.89 6.49 16.76
N GLN A 145 -22.75 7.04 17.20
CA GLN A 145 -22.70 8.28 17.99
C GLN A 145 -23.23 9.47 17.19
N GLN A 146 -22.83 9.59 15.91
CA GLN A 146 -23.33 10.66 15.04
C GLN A 146 -24.85 10.57 14.87
N GLN A 147 -25.39 9.39 14.57
CA GLN A 147 -26.84 9.18 14.44
C GLN A 147 -27.58 9.52 15.73
N ALA A 148 -27.04 9.10 16.89
CA ALA A 148 -27.64 9.41 18.18
C ALA A 148 -27.67 10.93 18.43
N GLN A 149 -26.62 11.65 18.05
CA GLN A 149 -26.53 13.10 18.20
C GLN A 149 -27.52 13.83 17.28
N GLU A 150 -27.61 13.42 16.01
CA GLU A 150 -28.58 13.97 15.05
C GLU A 150 -30.03 13.74 15.53
N GLN A 151 -30.32 12.54 16.05
CA GLN A 151 -31.64 12.21 16.59
C GLN A 151 -31.96 13.02 17.85
N ALA A 152 -30.99 13.17 18.76
CA ALA A 152 -31.15 13.99 19.96
C ALA A 152 -31.43 15.44 19.60
N GLU A 153 -30.72 16.00 18.61
CA GLU A 153 -30.93 17.36 18.16
C GLU A 153 -32.32 17.56 17.55
N ARG A 154 -32.79 16.59 16.75
CA ARG A 154 -34.14 16.60 16.20
C ARG A 154 -35.20 16.59 17.30
N ILE A 155 -35.08 15.68 18.27
CA ILE A 155 -36.01 15.59 19.40
C ILE A 155 -35.98 16.88 20.23
N ALA A 156 -34.80 17.46 20.46
CA ALA A 156 -34.67 18.72 21.18
C ALA A 156 -35.39 19.86 20.44
N ARG A 157 -35.19 19.99 19.12
CA ARG A 157 -35.88 21.00 18.31
C ARG A 157 -37.41 20.82 18.33
N ASP A 158 -37.89 19.59 18.17
CA ASP A 158 -39.33 19.29 18.20
C ASP A 158 -39.93 19.61 19.59
N THR A 159 -39.20 19.28 20.66
CA THR A 159 -39.64 19.56 22.04
C THR A 159 -39.71 21.06 22.31
N ILE A 160 -38.69 21.82 21.89
CA ILE A 160 -38.67 23.28 22.01
C ILE A 160 -39.82 23.90 21.20
N ALA A 161 -40.04 23.46 19.96
CA ALA A 161 -41.14 23.94 19.13
C ALA A 161 -42.50 23.69 19.78
N GLN A 162 -42.72 22.50 20.34
CA GLN A 162 -43.95 22.17 21.09
C GLN A 162 -44.11 23.03 22.34
N ALA A 163 -43.02 23.27 23.08
CA ALA A 163 -43.04 24.14 24.26
C ALA A 163 -43.42 25.58 23.88
N ILE A 164 -42.81 26.14 22.82
CA ILE A 164 -43.17 27.47 22.29
C ILE A 164 -44.64 27.51 21.89
N GLN A 165 -45.12 26.51 21.14
CA GLN A 165 -46.51 26.45 20.68
C GLN A 165 -47.50 26.40 21.85
N ARG A 166 -47.16 25.72 22.95
CA ARG A 166 -47.99 25.69 24.17
C ARG A 166 -47.94 27.01 24.94
N CYS A 167 -46.76 27.59 25.14
CA CYS A 167 -46.61 28.84 25.89
C CYS A 167 -47.19 30.07 25.15
N ALA A 168 -47.23 30.06 23.82
CA ALA A 168 -47.79 31.15 23.02
C ALA A 168 -49.32 31.32 23.21
N VAL A 169 -50.04 30.26 23.59
CA VAL A 169 -51.50 30.31 23.82
C VAL A 169 -51.84 30.93 25.18
N ASP A 170 -51.00 30.72 26.19
CA ASP A 170 -51.25 31.22 27.55
C ASP A 170 -50.87 32.71 27.70
N HIS A 171 -49.80 33.17 27.04
CA HIS A 171 -49.34 34.56 27.18
C HIS A 171 -50.24 35.60 26.49
N THR A 172 -51.06 35.21 25.51
CA THR A 172 -52.02 36.12 24.86
C THR A 172 -53.28 36.38 25.69
N SER A 173 -53.54 35.55 26.71
CA SER A 173 -54.78 35.59 27.49
C SER A 173 -54.64 36.40 28.79
N GLU A 174 -53.45 36.36 29.42
CA GLU A 174 -53.15 37.16 30.63
C GLU A 174 -52.80 38.62 30.29
N GLY A 175 -52.41 38.88 29.04
CA GLY A 175 -51.92 40.18 28.60
C GLY A 175 -52.97 41.22 28.25
N THR A 176 -54.28 40.92 28.22
CA THR A 176 -55.32 41.78 27.60
C THR A 176 -56.48 42.19 28.53
N ILE A 177 -56.63 41.56 29.69
CA ILE A 177 -57.79 41.75 30.57
C ILE A 177 -57.33 42.09 32.00
N SER A 178 -58.12 42.83 32.77
CA SER A 178 -57.91 43.10 34.20
C SER A 178 -59.23 43.25 34.92
N VAL A 179 -59.40 42.56 36.04
CA VAL A 179 -60.65 42.59 36.81
C VAL A 179 -60.50 43.57 37.97
N VAL A 180 -61.50 44.44 38.16
CA VAL A 180 -61.59 45.36 39.29
C VAL A 180 -62.80 44.98 40.14
N ALA A 181 -62.56 44.70 41.42
CA ALA A 181 -63.61 44.39 42.38
C ALA A 181 -64.32 45.67 42.85
N LEU A 182 -65.65 45.62 42.92
CA LEU A 182 -66.51 46.68 43.40
C LEU A 182 -67.07 46.32 44.79
N PRO A 183 -67.27 47.30 45.67
CA PRO A 183 -67.74 47.05 47.03
C PRO A 183 -69.24 46.69 47.11
N ASN A 184 -70.03 46.96 46.07
CA ASN A 184 -71.43 46.55 45.91
C ASN A 184 -71.93 46.78 44.47
N ASP A 185 -73.07 46.19 44.12
CA ASP A 185 -73.70 46.39 42.81
C ASP A 185 -74.28 47.81 42.60
N ASP A 186 -74.52 48.59 43.67
CA ASP A 186 -74.89 50.01 43.54
C ASP A 186 -73.75 50.81 42.88
N MET A 187 -72.48 50.53 43.23
CA MET A 187 -71.32 51.12 42.57
C MET A 187 -71.23 50.72 41.09
N LYS A 188 -71.59 49.47 40.76
CA LYS A 188 -71.65 49.01 39.37
C LYS A 188 -72.66 49.85 38.56
N GLY A 189 -73.85 50.08 39.10
CA GLY A 189 -74.86 50.94 38.49
C GLY A 189 -74.42 52.40 38.29
N ARG A 190 -73.66 52.95 39.23
CA ARG A 190 -73.12 54.32 39.14
C ARG A 190 -71.99 54.46 38.12
N ILE A 191 -71.12 53.45 38.01
CA ILE A 191 -70.02 53.40 37.03
C ILE A 191 -70.59 53.34 35.60
N ILE A 192 -71.69 52.62 35.38
CA ILE A 192 -72.40 52.59 34.08
C ILE A 192 -73.04 53.96 33.80
N GLY A 193 -73.80 54.49 34.76
CA GLY A 193 -74.57 55.72 34.61
C GLY A 193 -75.80 55.57 33.70
N ARG A 194 -76.68 56.58 33.68
CA ARG A 194 -77.89 56.56 32.83
C ARG A 194 -77.47 56.48 31.35
N GLU A 195 -77.96 55.46 30.62
CA GLU A 195 -77.64 55.18 29.21
C GLU A 195 -76.15 54.86 28.93
N GLY A 196 -75.37 54.46 29.94
CA GLY A 196 -73.95 54.14 29.76
C GLY A 196 -73.06 55.36 29.53
N ARG A 197 -73.49 56.56 29.93
CA ARG A 197 -72.72 57.80 29.72
C ARG A 197 -71.39 57.81 30.51
N ASN A 198 -71.41 57.33 31.75
CA ASN A 198 -70.21 57.36 32.60
C ASN A 198 -69.15 56.37 32.10
N ILE A 199 -69.57 55.16 31.74
CA ILE A 199 -68.66 54.14 31.23
C ILE A 199 -68.02 54.57 29.90
N ARG A 200 -68.79 55.12 28.95
CA ARG A 200 -68.24 55.65 27.69
C ARG A 200 -67.27 56.80 27.89
N HIS A 201 -67.53 57.67 28.87
CA HIS A 201 -66.63 58.78 29.17
C HIS A 201 -65.30 58.28 29.76
N LEU A 202 -65.35 57.29 30.66
CA LEU A 202 -64.16 56.62 31.19
C LEU A 202 -63.38 55.88 30.10
N GLU A 203 -64.06 55.17 29.20
CA GLU A 203 -63.46 54.50 28.05
C GLU A 203 -62.76 55.49 27.11
N GLN A 204 -63.39 56.63 26.82
CA GLN A 204 -62.80 57.68 25.97
C GLN A 204 -61.57 58.35 26.61
N LEU A 205 -61.60 58.60 27.92
CA LEU A 205 -60.49 59.24 28.63
C LEU A 205 -59.30 58.30 28.83
N THR A 206 -59.55 57.03 29.12
CA THR A 206 -58.50 56.04 29.41
C THR A 206 -58.03 55.28 28.17
N GLY A 207 -58.86 55.21 27.13
CA GLY A 207 -58.60 54.44 25.91
C GLY A 207 -58.59 52.93 26.16
N VAL A 208 -59.33 52.46 27.16
CA VAL A 208 -59.48 51.05 27.57
C VAL A 208 -60.97 50.76 27.64
N ASP A 209 -61.41 49.60 27.14
CA ASP A 209 -62.81 49.20 27.12
C ASP A 209 -63.21 48.63 28.49
N LEU A 210 -64.36 49.04 29.02
CA LEU A 210 -64.89 48.54 30.29
C LEU A 210 -66.06 47.59 29.98
N ILE A 211 -65.83 46.30 30.20
CA ILE A 211 -66.83 45.25 30.02
C ILE A 211 -67.56 45.03 31.34
N VAL A 212 -68.88 45.20 31.31
CA VAL A 212 -69.79 44.94 32.41
C VAL A 212 -70.66 43.76 32.02
N ASP A 213 -70.48 42.63 32.70
CA ASP A 213 -71.21 41.38 32.46
C ASP A 213 -71.97 40.94 33.72
N ASP A 214 -72.62 39.78 33.70
CA ASP A 214 -73.41 39.18 34.79
C ASP A 214 -72.58 38.79 36.03
N THR A 215 -71.27 39.10 36.05
CA THR A 215 -70.42 38.89 37.23
C THR A 215 -70.79 39.92 38.32
N PRO A 216 -71.29 39.48 39.50
CA PRO A 216 -71.63 40.38 40.59
C PRO A 216 -70.38 41.08 41.13
N GLU A 217 -70.52 42.33 41.57
CA GLU A 217 -69.46 43.06 42.28
C GLU A 217 -68.12 43.20 41.53
N ALA A 218 -68.11 43.11 40.19
CA ALA A 218 -66.88 43.29 39.40
C ALA A 218 -67.11 43.95 38.04
N VAL A 219 -66.07 44.64 37.55
CA VAL A 219 -65.99 45.20 36.19
C VAL A 219 -64.67 44.77 35.57
N VAL A 220 -64.70 44.47 34.27
CA VAL A 220 -63.57 43.93 33.52
C VAL A 220 -63.00 44.99 32.59
N LEU A 221 -61.75 45.38 32.79
CA LEU A 221 -61.00 46.26 31.89
C LEU A 221 -60.35 45.43 30.78
N SER A 222 -60.66 45.75 29.53
CA SER A 222 -60.11 45.11 28.34
C SER A 222 -59.32 46.11 27.52
N GLY A 223 -58.07 45.79 27.18
CA GLY A 223 -57.27 46.66 26.34
C GLY A 223 -55.88 46.10 26.07
N PHE A 224 -55.35 46.33 24.88
CA PHE A 224 -54.07 45.75 24.43
C PHE A 224 -52.83 46.39 25.06
N ASP A 225 -52.94 47.61 25.61
CA ASP A 225 -51.83 48.32 26.26
C ASP A 225 -51.86 48.11 27.78
N PRO A 226 -50.86 47.40 28.36
CA PRO A 226 -50.84 47.11 29.81
C PRO A 226 -50.67 48.37 30.67
N VAL A 227 -50.03 49.42 30.16
CA VAL A 227 -49.81 50.67 30.90
C VAL A 227 -51.13 51.44 31.01
N ARG A 228 -51.87 51.57 29.90
CA ARG A 228 -53.19 52.24 29.92
C ARG A 228 -54.19 51.50 30.79
N ARG A 229 -54.16 50.16 30.77
CA ARG A 229 -55.05 49.34 31.61
C ARG A 229 -54.78 49.52 33.10
N GLU A 230 -53.51 49.60 33.50
CA GLU A 230 -53.17 49.84 34.90
C GLU A 230 -53.53 51.26 35.35
N VAL A 231 -53.34 52.26 34.48
CA VAL A 231 -53.81 53.63 34.75
C VAL A 231 -55.33 53.67 34.89
N ALA A 232 -56.07 52.96 34.03
CA ALA A 232 -57.53 52.85 34.11
C ALA A 232 -57.99 52.15 35.39
N ARG A 233 -57.30 51.08 35.81
CA ARG A 233 -57.56 50.38 37.08
C ARG A 233 -57.38 51.33 38.27
N ILE A 234 -56.24 51.99 38.37
CA ILE A 234 -55.94 52.92 39.48
C ILE A 234 -56.94 54.07 39.50
N ALA A 235 -57.31 54.61 38.33
CA ALA A 235 -58.31 55.66 38.23
C ALA A 235 -59.69 55.17 38.73
N LEU A 236 -60.10 53.96 38.35
CA LEU A 236 -61.37 53.38 38.79
C LEU A 236 -61.38 53.09 40.30
N GLU A 237 -60.31 52.52 40.85
CA GLU A 237 -60.16 52.27 42.29
C GLU A 237 -60.21 53.56 43.11
N ASN A 238 -59.55 54.62 42.63
CA ASN A 238 -59.58 55.92 43.28
C ASN A 238 -60.97 56.56 43.22
N LEU A 239 -61.69 56.44 42.10
CA LEU A 239 -63.07 56.94 41.97
C LEU A 239 -64.05 56.20 42.90
N ILE A 240 -63.85 54.89 43.09
CA ILE A 240 -64.64 54.09 44.03
C ILE A 240 -64.35 54.51 45.48
N ARG A 241 -63.08 54.69 45.84
CA ARG A 241 -62.68 55.11 47.20
C ARG A 241 -63.14 56.51 47.57
N ASP A 242 -63.09 57.45 46.62
CA ASP A 242 -63.49 58.86 46.83
C ASP A 242 -65.03 59.03 46.76
N GLY A 243 -65.77 58.02 46.28
CA GLY A 243 -67.25 58.04 46.24
C GLY A 243 -67.84 59.10 45.29
N ARG A 244 -67.03 59.70 44.41
CA ARG A 244 -67.39 60.85 43.57
C ARG A 244 -68.22 60.50 42.32
N ILE A 245 -68.68 59.26 42.20
CA ILE A 245 -69.48 58.83 41.04
C ILE A 245 -70.93 59.28 41.22
N HIS A 246 -71.26 60.47 40.70
CA HIS A 246 -72.61 61.05 40.78
C HIS A 246 -73.40 60.77 39.50
N PRO A 247 -74.67 60.32 39.60
CA PRO A 247 -75.54 60.16 38.44
C PRO A 247 -75.99 61.53 37.94
N GLY A 248 -75.16 62.19 37.12
CA GLY A 248 -75.50 63.44 36.44
C GLY A 248 -74.36 64.44 36.21
N ARG A 249 -73.12 64.18 36.66
CA ARG A 249 -71.98 65.06 36.39
C ARG A 249 -70.65 64.30 36.52
N ILE A 250 -70.07 63.93 35.38
CA ILE A 250 -68.63 63.76 35.12
C ILE A 250 -68.36 64.37 33.76
#